data_AF-T0TXY4-F1
#
_entry.id   AF-T0TXY4-F1
#
_cell.length_a   1.000
_cell.length_b   1.000
_cell.length_c   1.000
_cell.angle_alpha   90.00
_cell.angle_beta   90.00
_cell.angle_gamma   90.00
#
_symmetry.space_group_name_H-M   'P 1'
#
loop_
_entity.id
_entity.type
_entity.pdbx_description
1 polymer ?
#
loop_
_entity_poly.entity_id
_entity_poly.type
_entity_poly.pdbx_seq_one_letter_code
_entity_poly.pdbx_strand_id
1 'polypeptide(L)'
;MTYTSLESSDQAQYPYSLRIAHLYGNLMNTYGDNGNILMLKYVAEKLGAHVTVDIVSLKDRFDPDAYDIAFFGGGQDYEQTIVSEDLPDKKEDLARFIDDDGVVLAICGGFQLLGQYYIEVSGKRIEGLGIMGHYTLNQVNNRYIGDIKIHNEEFNETYYGFENHQGRTFLAEDEKPLGKVVYGNGNNKEDGCEGVHYKNVFGSYFHGPILSRNANLAYRLVSTALKNKYGKDLSLPAYEEILNLEQPEEYADVKSKALTEQ
;
A
#
# COMPACT_ATOMS: atom_id res chain seq x y z
N MET A 1 12.02 8.78 17.31
CA MET A 1 13.17 7.87 17.25
C MET A 1 12.64 6.56 16.74
N THR A 2 13.19 6.08 15.64
CA THR A 2 12.85 4.78 15.04
C THR A 2 12.92 3.67 16.08
N TYR A 3 11.93 2.79 16.11
CA TYR A 3 11.90 1.65 17.01
C TYR A 3 11.26 0.43 16.37
N THR A 4 11.71 -0.76 16.78
CA THR A 4 11.15 -2.03 16.32
C THR A 4 9.78 -2.25 16.95
N SER A 5 8.76 -2.29 16.11
CA SER A 5 7.36 -2.45 16.50
C SER A 5 6.94 -3.93 16.52
N LEU A 6 7.50 -4.73 15.62
CA LEU A 6 7.26 -6.17 15.52
C LEU A 6 8.54 -6.86 15.10
N GLU A 7 8.73 -8.07 15.61
CA GLU A 7 9.83 -8.95 15.23
C GLU A 7 9.34 -10.39 15.19
N SER A 8 9.90 -11.21 14.29
CA SER A 8 9.74 -12.66 14.32
C SER A 8 10.34 -13.24 15.61
N SER A 9 9.84 -14.40 16.06
CA SER A 9 10.48 -15.12 17.15
C SER A 9 11.87 -15.63 16.74
N ASP A 10 12.75 -15.84 17.73
CA ASP A 10 14.20 -16.13 17.63
C ASP A 10 14.75 -16.59 16.26
N GLN A 11 15.75 -15.86 15.75
CA GLN A 11 16.35 -15.94 14.40
C GLN A 11 16.84 -17.31 13.94
N ALA A 12 17.03 -18.29 14.84
CA ALA A 12 17.62 -19.59 14.50
C ALA A 12 16.77 -20.47 13.54
N GLN A 13 15.59 -20.00 13.10
CA GLN A 13 14.65 -20.75 12.27
C GLN A 13 14.50 -20.26 10.82
N TYR A 14 15.12 -19.15 10.41
CA TYR A 14 14.84 -18.55 9.10
C TYR A 14 16.09 -18.47 8.19
N PRO A 15 16.06 -19.01 6.95
CA PRO A 15 17.17 -18.87 6.00
C PRO A 15 17.37 -17.45 5.45
N TYR A 16 16.35 -16.58 5.55
CA TYR A 16 16.36 -15.22 5.03
C TYR A 16 16.01 -14.21 6.12
N SER A 17 16.20 -12.92 5.83
CA SER A 17 15.76 -11.81 6.67
C SER A 17 15.21 -10.66 5.84
N LEU A 18 14.10 -10.08 6.32
CA LEU A 18 13.50 -8.88 5.75
C LEU A 18 13.31 -7.81 6.83
N ARG A 19 13.62 -6.57 6.49
CA ARG A 19 13.32 -5.39 7.30
C ARG A 19 12.26 -4.56 6.62
N ILE A 20 11.21 -4.23 7.38
CA ILE A 20 10.07 -3.47 6.87
C ILE A 20 10.05 -2.11 7.57
N ALA A 21 10.09 -1.03 6.79
CA ALA A 21 9.81 0.31 7.28
C ALA A 21 8.29 0.53 7.32
N HIS A 22 7.74 0.66 8.52
CA HIS A 22 6.38 1.10 8.72
C HIS A 22 6.35 2.63 8.85
N LEU A 23 6.21 3.31 7.72
CA LEU A 23 6.25 4.76 7.62
C LEU A 23 5.07 5.37 8.38
N TYR A 24 5.39 6.15 9.41
CA TYR A 24 4.45 6.84 10.28
C TYR A 24 3.38 5.93 10.90
N GLY A 25 3.70 4.67 11.20
CA GLY A 25 2.73 3.68 11.71
C GLY A 25 2.04 4.03 13.04
N ASN A 26 2.57 5.03 13.77
CA ASN A 26 1.95 5.62 14.96
C ASN A 26 0.87 6.68 14.65
N LEU A 27 0.82 7.21 13.42
CA LEU A 27 -0.14 8.22 12.97
C LEU A 27 -1.06 7.69 11.85
N MET A 28 -0.51 6.95 10.90
CA MET A 28 -1.18 6.42 9.72
C MET A 28 -1.70 5.00 9.95
N ASN A 29 -2.59 4.84 10.94
CA ASN A 29 -2.99 3.56 11.51
C ASN A 29 -4.49 3.27 11.49
N THR A 30 -5.23 3.97 10.63
CA THR A 30 -6.69 3.89 10.60
C THR A 30 -7.22 2.77 9.71
N TYR A 31 -8.53 2.52 9.78
CA TYR A 31 -9.26 1.58 8.91
C TYR A 31 -8.76 0.11 8.90
N GLY A 32 -7.96 -0.28 9.88
CA GLY A 32 -7.38 -1.62 9.95
C GLY A 32 -6.21 -1.85 8.99
N ASP A 33 -5.74 -0.82 8.29
CA ASP A 33 -4.71 -0.94 7.24
C ASP A 33 -3.35 -1.38 7.79
N ASN A 34 -3.07 -1.19 9.09
CA ASN A 34 -1.91 -1.77 9.76
C ASN A 34 -1.91 -3.31 9.75
N GLY A 35 -3.05 -3.96 9.50
CA GLY A 35 -3.10 -5.40 9.27
C GLY A 35 -2.30 -5.84 8.04
N ASN A 36 -1.99 -4.94 7.09
CA ASN A 36 -1.05 -5.22 6.01
C ASN A 36 0.35 -5.56 6.51
N ILE A 37 0.85 -4.88 7.56
CA ILE A 37 2.12 -5.21 8.19
C ILE A 37 2.10 -6.64 8.75
N LEU A 38 1.00 -7.02 9.39
CA LEU A 38 0.83 -8.38 9.94
C LEU A 38 0.83 -9.43 8.83
N MET A 39 0.16 -9.15 7.70
CA MET A 39 0.17 -10.03 6.54
C MET A 39 1.55 -10.13 5.88
N LEU A 40 2.28 -9.02 5.72
CA LEU A 40 3.65 -9.05 5.22
C LEU A 40 4.54 -9.91 6.11
N LYS A 41 4.46 -9.73 7.43
CA LYS A 41 5.20 -10.55 8.39
C LYS A 41 4.84 -12.03 8.25
N TYR A 42 3.54 -12.36 8.28
CA TYR A 42 3.06 -13.74 8.19
C TYR A 42 3.52 -14.45 6.91
N VAL A 43 3.38 -13.79 5.76
CA VAL A 43 3.78 -14.35 4.46
C VAL A 43 5.30 -14.50 4.37
N ALA A 44 6.06 -13.52 4.85
CA ALA A 44 7.52 -13.59 4.91
C ALA A 44 8.03 -14.73 5.80
N GLU A 45 7.42 -14.96 6.96
CA GLU A 45 7.76 -16.08 7.83
C GLU A 45 7.51 -17.43 7.13
N LYS A 46 6.39 -17.56 6.41
CA LYS A 46 6.10 -18.74 5.58
C LYS A 46 7.08 -18.95 4.42
N LEU A 47 7.65 -17.87 3.90
CA LEU A 47 8.69 -17.89 2.88
C LEU A 47 10.11 -18.07 3.46
N GLY A 48 10.22 -18.30 4.79
CA GLY A 48 11.49 -18.55 5.45
C GLY A 48 12.28 -17.28 5.80
N ALA A 49 11.62 -16.13 5.94
CA ALA A 49 12.26 -14.88 6.32
C ALA A 49 11.97 -14.48 7.77
N HIS A 50 13.04 -14.17 8.51
CA HIS A 50 12.93 -13.46 9.77
C HIS A 50 12.56 -12.00 9.49
N VAL A 51 11.51 -11.49 10.11
CA VAL A 51 11.01 -10.15 9.85
C VAL A 51 11.28 -9.23 11.03
N THR A 52 11.82 -8.06 10.74
CA THR A 52 11.91 -6.95 11.70
C THR A 52 11.14 -5.77 11.11
N VAL A 53 10.15 -5.25 11.85
CA VAL A 53 9.34 -4.11 11.42
C VAL A 53 9.65 -2.91 12.30
N ASP A 54 10.21 -1.86 11.71
CA ASP A 54 10.53 -0.63 12.41
C ASP A 54 9.51 0.46 12.06
N ILE A 55 8.99 1.14 13.06
CA ILE A 55 8.22 2.37 12.83
C ILE A 55 9.22 3.51 12.61
N VAL A 56 9.16 4.11 11.42
CA VAL A 56 9.95 5.28 11.03
C VAL A 56 8.97 6.45 10.92
N SER A 57 9.01 7.39 11.86
CA SER A 57 7.95 8.40 12.02
C SER A 57 8.50 9.84 11.99
N LEU A 58 7.79 10.77 12.63
CA LEU A 58 8.12 12.18 12.70
C LEU A 58 9.56 12.37 13.20
N LYS A 59 10.32 13.20 12.47
CA LYS A 59 11.70 13.56 12.75
C LYS A 59 12.69 12.39 12.75
N ASP A 60 12.25 11.20 12.35
CA ASP A 60 13.12 10.06 12.10
C ASP A 60 13.67 10.12 10.68
N ARG A 61 14.87 9.54 10.48
CA ARG A 61 15.43 9.34 9.14
C ARG A 61 14.94 8.02 8.57
N PHE A 62 14.59 8.02 7.29
CA PHE A 62 14.41 6.79 6.52
C PHE A 62 15.77 6.38 5.91
N ASP A 63 16.29 5.22 6.29
CA ASP A 63 17.54 4.68 5.73
C ASP A 63 17.21 3.68 4.62
N PRO A 64 17.37 4.05 3.34
CA PRO A 64 16.91 3.22 2.24
C PRO A 64 17.79 1.99 2.01
N ASP A 65 18.98 1.93 2.62
CA ASP A 65 19.87 0.76 2.56
C ASP A 65 19.53 -0.27 3.65
N ALA A 66 18.72 0.11 4.65
CA ALA A 66 18.38 -0.72 5.81
C ALA A 66 17.09 -1.52 5.64
N TYR A 67 16.22 -1.15 4.69
CA TYR A 67 14.89 -1.71 4.53
C TYR A 67 14.75 -2.44 3.19
N ASP A 68 13.90 -3.46 3.17
CA ASP A 68 13.59 -4.25 1.98
C ASP A 68 12.17 -3.96 1.48
N ILE A 69 11.28 -3.56 2.39
CA ILE A 69 9.89 -3.16 2.10
C ILE A 69 9.58 -1.87 2.87
N ALA A 70 8.88 -0.92 2.25
CA ALA A 70 8.27 0.21 2.93
C ALA A 70 6.74 0.13 2.83
N PHE A 71 6.06 0.23 3.97
CA PHE A 71 4.61 0.32 4.04
C PHE A 71 4.20 1.70 4.52
N PHE A 72 3.27 2.33 3.80
CA PHE A 72 2.74 3.64 4.12
C PHE A 72 1.21 3.61 4.15
N GLY A 73 0.64 3.53 5.37
CA GLY A 73 -0.80 3.40 5.58
C GLY A 73 -1.60 4.69 5.38
N GLY A 74 -2.91 4.61 5.63
CA GLY A 74 -3.82 5.76 5.68
C GLY A 74 -4.02 6.31 7.10
N GLY A 75 -4.16 7.63 7.21
CA GLY A 75 -4.43 8.35 8.46
C GLY A 75 -5.72 9.17 8.36
N GLN A 76 -6.09 9.83 9.46
CA GLN A 76 -7.12 10.86 9.40
C GLN A 76 -6.54 12.15 8.81
N ASP A 77 -7.40 13.06 8.34
CA ASP A 77 -6.98 14.31 7.69
C ASP A 77 -5.99 15.15 8.54
N TYR A 78 -6.18 15.17 9.87
CA TYR A 78 -5.32 15.90 10.79
C TYR A 78 -3.91 15.30 10.87
N GLU A 79 -3.81 14.00 11.15
CA GLU A 79 -2.53 13.28 11.18
C GLU A 79 -1.81 13.32 9.82
N GLN A 80 -2.55 13.20 8.71
CA GLN A 80 -1.98 13.27 7.37
C GLN A 80 -1.38 14.66 7.08
N THR A 81 -2.00 15.74 7.57
CA THR A 81 -1.41 17.09 7.50
C THR A 81 -0.08 17.15 8.25
N ILE A 82 -0.02 16.63 9.48
CA ILE A 82 1.23 16.61 10.26
C ILE A 82 2.32 15.81 9.54
N VAL A 83 1.97 14.66 8.98
CA VAL A 83 2.89 13.83 8.20
C VAL A 83 3.40 14.57 6.97
N SER A 84 2.54 15.32 6.26
CA SER A 84 2.95 16.10 5.09
C SER A 84 4.00 17.17 5.37
N GLU A 85 4.03 17.71 6.60
CA GLU A 85 5.01 18.71 7.02
C GLU A 85 6.41 18.11 7.28
N ASP A 86 6.47 16.83 7.66
CA ASP A 86 7.70 16.09 7.99
C ASP A 86 8.26 15.30 6.80
N LEU A 87 7.39 14.88 5.88
CA LEU A 87 7.74 14.10 4.69
C LEU A 87 8.89 14.64 3.84
N PRO A 88 9.05 15.96 3.60
CA PRO A 88 10.16 16.50 2.81
C PRO A 88 11.54 16.03 3.28
N ASP A 89 11.73 15.83 4.60
CA ASP A 89 13.01 15.38 5.18
C ASP A 89 13.38 13.93 4.80
N LYS A 90 12.39 13.15 4.32
CA LYS A 90 12.58 11.76 3.87
C LYS A 90 12.55 11.60 2.35
N LYS A 91 12.34 12.69 1.60
CA LYS A 91 12.09 12.65 0.15
C LYS A 91 13.23 12.01 -0.64
N GLU A 92 14.46 12.47 -0.43
CA GLU A 92 15.62 11.99 -1.21
C GLU A 92 15.89 10.50 -0.95
N ASP A 93 15.85 10.09 0.33
CA ASP A 93 16.07 8.70 0.73
C ASP A 93 14.93 7.78 0.21
N LEU A 94 13.66 8.21 0.27
CA LEU A 94 12.54 7.45 -0.30
C LEU A 94 12.57 7.38 -1.84
N ALA A 95 12.99 8.45 -2.50
CA ALA A 95 13.15 8.46 -3.96
C ALA A 95 14.24 7.46 -4.37
N ARG A 96 15.39 7.46 -3.68
CA ARG A 96 16.45 6.47 -3.88
C ARG A 96 15.95 5.05 -3.69
N PHE A 97 15.21 4.79 -2.61
CA PHE A 97 14.64 3.46 -2.37
C PHE A 97 13.72 3.00 -3.49
N ILE A 98 12.82 3.86 -3.99
CA ILE A 98 11.94 3.54 -5.12
C ILE A 98 12.75 3.33 -6.40
N ASP A 99 13.78 4.15 -6.61
CA ASP A 99 14.58 4.09 -7.83
C ASP A 99 15.45 2.84 -7.93
N ASP A 100 15.94 2.37 -6.79
CA ASP A 100 16.71 1.13 -6.62
C ASP A 100 15.81 -0.12 -6.49
N ASP A 101 14.60 -0.07 -7.04
CA ASP A 101 13.62 -1.16 -7.06
C ASP A 101 13.16 -1.64 -5.67
N GLY A 102 13.19 -0.76 -4.66
CA GLY A 102 12.62 -1.02 -3.33
C GLY A 102 11.11 -1.27 -3.40
N VAL A 103 10.62 -2.22 -2.60
CA VAL A 103 9.20 -2.61 -2.60
C VAL A 103 8.41 -1.65 -1.70
N VAL A 104 7.40 -0.98 -2.27
CA VAL A 104 6.54 -0.05 -1.52
C VAL A 104 5.08 -0.48 -1.62
N LEU A 105 4.39 -0.55 -0.49
CA LEU A 105 2.93 -0.62 -0.43
C LEU A 105 2.38 0.65 0.23
N ALA A 106 1.63 1.44 -0.54
CA ALA A 106 1.05 2.71 -0.09
C ALA A 106 -0.48 2.66 -0.15
N ILE A 107 -1.14 3.02 0.95
CA ILE A 107 -2.60 2.85 1.10
C ILE A 107 -3.26 4.18 1.42
N CYS A 108 -4.31 4.50 0.66
CA CYS A 108 -5.15 5.69 0.86
C CYS A 108 -4.30 6.98 1.01
N GLY A 109 -4.21 7.56 2.20
CA GLY A 109 -3.40 8.75 2.46
C GLY A 109 -1.91 8.59 2.13
N GLY A 110 -1.32 7.42 2.43
CA GLY A 110 0.07 7.12 2.08
C GLY A 110 0.29 7.11 0.57
N PHE A 111 -0.66 6.56 -0.20
CA PHE A 111 -0.64 6.61 -1.66
C PHE A 111 -0.69 8.06 -2.16
N GLN A 112 -1.66 8.84 -1.70
CA GLN A 112 -1.82 10.25 -2.08
C GLN A 112 -0.56 11.09 -1.81
N LEU A 113 0.12 10.83 -0.69
CA LEU A 113 1.30 11.56 -0.25
C LEU A 113 2.58 11.20 -1.04
N LEU A 114 2.62 10.10 -1.78
CA LEU A 114 3.74 9.81 -2.70
C LEU A 114 3.72 10.73 -3.94
N GLY A 115 2.51 11.12 -4.37
CA GLY A 115 2.27 11.99 -5.50
C GLY A 115 2.63 13.45 -5.25
N GLN A 116 2.23 14.31 -6.19
CA GLN A 116 2.53 15.74 -6.18
C GLN A 116 1.78 16.48 -5.06
N TYR A 117 0.48 16.22 -4.93
CA TYR A 117 -0.38 16.85 -3.92
C TYR A 117 -1.71 16.11 -3.78
N TYR A 118 -2.42 16.39 -2.70
CA TYR A 118 -3.85 16.10 -2.58
C TYR A 118 -4.65 17.32 -2.12
N ILE A 119 -5.94 17.35 -2.45
CA ILE A 119 -6.88 18.37 -1.97
C ILE A 119 -7.79 17.75 -0.93
N GLU A 120 -7.81 18.31 0.27
CA GLU A 120 -8.72 17.92 1.35
C GLU A 120 -10.19 18.22 1.01
N VAL A 121 -11.11 17.65 1.79
CA VAL A 121 -12.54 17.98 1.72
C VAL A 121 -12.78 19.48 1.93
N SER A 122 -11.96 20.14 2.75
CA SER A 122 -11.98 21.59 2.99
C SER A 122 -11.62 22.44 1.76
N GLY A 123 -11.03 21.83 0.72
CA GLY A 123 -10.44 22.52 -0.42
C GLY A 123 -8.99 22.96 -0.21
N LYS A 124 -8.41 22.72 0.97
CA LYS A 124 -7.00 22.97 1.24
C LYS A 124 -6.14 22.01 0.41
N ARG A 125 -5.16 22.55 -0.31
CA ARG A 125 -4.12 21.78 -0.99
C ARG A 125 -3.02 21.42 0.02
N ILE A 126 -2.63 20.16 0.01
CA ILE A 126 -1.53 19.61 0.79
C ILE A 126 -0.51 19.05 -0.20
N GLU A 127 0.73 19.54 -0.11
CA GLU A 127 1.82 19.02 -0.95
C GLU A 127 2.18 17.59 -0.51
N GLY A 128 2.36 16.71 -1.48
CA GLY A 128 2.93 15.39 -1.27
C GLY A 128 4.45 15.43 -1.40
N LEU A 129 5.07 14.26 -1.42
CA LEU A 129 6.50 14.11 -1.66
C LEU A 129 6.90 14.53 -3.07
N GLY A 130 6.00 14.37 -4.05
CA GLY A 130 6.27 14.62 -5.46
C GLY A 130 7.40 13.75 -6.00
N ILE A 131 7.55 12.53 -5.46
CA ILE A 131 8.45 11.50 -6.02
C ILE A 131 7.75 10.83 -7.20
N MET A 132 6.43 10.70 -7.12
CA MET A 132 5.57 10.16 -8.14
C MET A 132 4.72 11.27 -8.78
N GLY A 133 4.27 11.06 -10.01
CA GLY A 133 3.66 12.10 -10.85
C GLY A 133 2.18 12.33 -10.61
N HIS A 134 1.45 11.35 -10.06
CA HIS A 134 0.02 11.49 -9.78
C HIS A 134 -0.31 12.65 -8.83
N TYR A 135 -1.56 13.11 -8.92
CA TYR A 135 -2.14 14.06 -7.98
C TYR A 135 -3.57 13.64 -7.61
N THR A 136 -4.06 14.16 -6.50
CA THR A 136 -5.39 13.80 -5.99
C THR A 136 -6.27 15.02 -5.80
N LEU A 137 -7.41 15.08 -6.50
CA LEU A 137 -8.41 16.12 -6.33
C LEU A 137 -9.46 15.73 -5.29
N ASN A 138 -10.21 16.71 -4.78
CA ASN A 138 -11.33 16.43 -3.89
C ASN A 138 -12.63 16.12 -4.66
N GLN A 139 -13.60 15.60 -3.91
CA GLN A 139 -14.99 15.45 -4.33
C GLN A 139 -15.89 16.39 -3.53
N VAL A 140 -16.84 17.04 -4.21
CA VAL A 140 -17.83 17.91 -3.54
C VAL A 140 -18.94 17.04 -2.95
N ASN A 141 -19.05 17.00 -1.63
CA ASN A 141 -20.10 16.31 -0.87
C ASN A 141 -20.33 14.83 -1.28
N ASN A 142 -19.26 14.13 -1.70
CA ASN A 142 -19.34 12.75 -2.14
C ASN A 142 -18.12 11.94 -1.70
N ARG A 143 -18.29 10.62 -1.65
CA ARG A 143 -17.22 9.64 -1.45
C ARG A 143 -17.49 8.44 -2.37
N TYR A 144 -16.43 7.82 -2.85
CA TYR A 144 -16.53 6.49 -3.45
C TYR A 144 -16.54 5.47 -2.33
N ILE A 145 -17.66 4.77 -2.19
CA ILE A 145 -17.92 3.79 -1.15
C ILE A 145 -18.54 2.56 -1.80
N GLY A 146 -17.90 1.40 -1.66
CA GLY A 146 -18.43 0.13 -2.13
C GLY A 146 -17.39 -0.96 -2.30
N ASP A 147 -17.85 -2.15 -2.69
CA ASP A 147 -16.97 -3.21 -3.13
C ASP A 147 -16.30 -2.85 -4.45
N ILE A 148 -15.05 -3.28 -4.60
CA ILE A 148 -14.25 -3.06 -5.79
C ILE A 148 -13.47 -4.31 -6.17
N LYS A 149 -13.38 -4.55 -7.47
CA LYS A 149 -12.58 -5.62 -8.07
C LYS A 149 -11.80 -5.06 -9.23
N ILE A 150 -10.51 -5.40 -9.27
CA ILE A 150 -9.60 -4.95 -10.31
C ILE A 150 -8.81 -6.13 -10.87
N HIS A 151 -8.34 -5.99 -12.10
CA HIS A 151 -7.47 -6.96 -12.76
C HIS A 151 -6.19 -6.28 -13.23
N ASN A 152 -5.05 -6.82 -12.80
CA ASN A 152 -3.73 -6.44 -13.28
C ASN A 152 -3.34 -7.35 -14.45
N GLU A 153 -3.28 -6.78 -15.65
CA GLU A 153 -2.95 -7.55 -16.87
C GLU A 153 -1.48 -8.00 -16.92
N GLU A 154 -0.56 -7.25 -16.30
CA GLU A 154 0.87 -7.56 -16.31
C GLU A 154 1.19 -8.82 -15.51
N PHE A 155 0.50 -9.01 -14.39
CA PHE A 155 0.64 -10.17 -13.52
C PHE A 155 -0.42 -11.24 -13.75
N ASN A 156 -1.44 -10.94 -14.57
CA ASN A 156 -2.63 -11.74 -14.72
C ASN A 156 -3.27 -12.08 -13.36
N GLU A 157 -3.34 -11.09 -12.47
CA GLU A 157 -3.83 -11.22 -11.10
C GLU A 157 -5.09 -10.38 -10.90
N THR A 158 -6.00 -10.90 -10.07
CA THR A 158 -7.23 -10.18 -9.69
C THR A 158 -7.13 -9.82 -8.22
N TYR A 159 -7.53 -8.58 -7.89
CA TYR A 159 -7.55 -8.09 -6.53
C TYR A 159 -8.95 -7.59 -6.16
N TYR A 160 -9.33 -7.81 -4.91
CA TYR A 160 -10.62 -7.46 -4.33
C TYR A 160 -10.43 -6.55 -3.11
N GLY A 161 -11.35 -5.62 -2.90
CA GLY A 161 -11.32 -4.76 -1.72
C GLY A 161 -12.62 -4.01 -1.52
N PHE A 162 -12.59 -3.13 -0.53
CA PHE A 162 -13.63 -2.15 -0.29
C PHE A 162 -13.02 -0.75 -0.41
N GLU A 163 -13.58 0.10 -1.27
CA GLU A 163 -13.13 1.47 -1.41
C GLU A 163 -13.95 2.39 -0.50
N ASN A 164 -13.29 3.34 0.17
CA ASN A 164 -13.96 4.39 0.93
C ASN A 164 -13.11 5.66 0.94
N HIS A 165 -13.16 6.46 -0.12
CA HIS A 165 -12.32 7.66 -0.23
C HIS A 165 -13.05 8.84 -0.89
N GLN A 166 -12.63 10.05 -0.49
CA GLN A 166 -13.05 11.29 -1.12
C GLN A 166 -12.13 11.69 -2.29
N GLY A 167 -10.85 11.28 -2.24
CA GLY A 167 -9.86 11.66 -3.23
C GLY A 167 -10.17 11.09 -4.61
N ARG A 168 -9.96 11.88 -5.66
CA ARG A 168 -9.92 11.44 -7.05
C ARG A 168 -8.49 11.53 -7.55
N THR A 169 -7.82 10.39 -7.65
CA THR A 169 -6.43 10.35 -8.10
C THR A 169 -6.36 10.29 -9.62
N PHE A 170 -5.42 11.03 -10.18
CA PHE A 170 -5.11 11.03 -11.61
C PHE A 170 -3.65 10.65 -11.76
N LEU A 171 -3.40 9.55 -12.46
CA LEU A 171 -2.05 9.03 -12.69
C LEU A 171 -1.31 9.89 -13.71
N ALA A 172 0.02 9.97 -13.59
CA ALA A 172 0.87 10.56 -14.60
C ALA A 172 1.08 9.62 -15.80
N GLU A 173 1.60 10.15 -16.91
CA GLU A 173 1.80 9.40 -18.16
C GLU A 173 2.75 8.20 -18.01
N ASP A 174 3.68 8.27 -17.05
CA ASP A 174 4.70 7.25 -16.76
C ASP A 174 4.26 6.24 -15.67
N GLU A 175 3.04 6.37 -15.17
CA GLU A 175 2.47 5.50 -14.13
C GLU A 175 1.41 4.56 -14.72
N LYS A 176 1.47 3.28 -14.36
CA LYS A 176 0.39 2.32 -14.66
C LYS A 176 -0.53 2.22 -13.45
N PRO A 177 -1.82 1.87 -13.63
CA PRO A 177 -2.66 1.53 -12.48
C PRO A 177 -2.26 0.19 -11.87
N LEU A 178 -2.62 -0.03 -10.60
CA LEU A 178 -2.52 -1.34 -9.96
C LEU A 178 -3.39 -2.36 -10.70
N GLY A 179 -4.55 -1.93 -11.22
CA GLY A 179 -5.37 -2.75 -12.11
C GLY A 179 -6.47 -1.96 -12.82
N LYS A 180 -7.04 -2.58 -13.86
CA LYS A 180 -8.27 -2.10 -14.50
C LYS A 180 -9.48 -2.48 -13.65
N VAL A 181 -10.41 -1.55 -13.48
CA VAL A 181 -11.63 -1.78 -12.69
C VAL A 181 -12.56 -2.73 -13.44
N VAL A 182 -12.98 -3.79 -12.75
CA VAL A 182 -14.05 -4.71 -13.18
C VAL A 182 -15.40 -4.20 -12.68
N TYR A 183 -15.46 -3.85 -11.40
CA TYR A 183 -16.57 -3.11 -10.77
C TYR A 183 -16.01 -2.25 -9.63
N GLY A 184 -16.73 -1.17 -9.28
CA GLY A 184 -16.27 -0.13 -8.35
C GLY A 184 -16.00 1.19 -9.07
N ASN A 185 -15.42 2.16 -8.35
CA ASN A 185 -15.09 3.49 -8.87
C ASN A 185 -13.59 3.64 -9.13
N GLY A 186 -12.75 3.07 -8.27
CA GLY A 186 -11.29 3.12 -8.41
C GLY A 186 -10.73 4.51 -8.16
N ASN A 187 -9.66 4.88 -8.86
CA ASN A 187 -8.94 6.14 -8.63
C ASN A 187 -9.84 7.37 -8.72
N ASN A 188 -10.72 7.44 -9.71
CA ASN A 188 -11.50 8.65 -10.00
C ASN A 188 -12.87 8.41 -10.67
N LYS A 189 -13.31 7.17 -10.89
CA LYS A 189 -14.54 6.79 -11.62
C LYS A 189 -14.57 7.14 -13.13
N GLU A 190 -13.56 7.81 -13.64
CA GLU A 190 -13.50 8.34 -15.00
C GLU A 190 -12.60 7.46 -15.88
N ASP A 191 -11.43 7.07 -15.37
CA ASP A 191 -10.39 6.38 -16.14
C ASP A 191 -10.52 4.85 -16.16
N GLY A 192 -11.47 4.29 -15.40
CA GLY A 192 -11.67 2.83 -15.32
C GLY A 192 -10.49 2.07 -14.71
N CYS A 193 -9.70 2.74 -13.87
CA CYS A 193 -8.49 2.19 -13.26
C CYS A 193 -8.42 2.47 -11.75
N GLU A 194 -7.63 1.67 -11.04
CA GLU A 194 -7.42 1.82 -9.60
C GLU A 194 -5.96 1.66 -9.21
N GLY A 195 -5.55 2.42 -8.20
CA GLY A 195 -4.24 2.35 -7.60
C GLY A 195 -3.15 2.84 -8.54
N VAL A 196 -1.90 2.53 -8.18
CA VAL A 196 -0.73 2.76 -9.01
C VAL A 196 0.22 1.57 -8.93
N HIS A 197 0.86 1.28 -10.05
CA HIS A 197 1.99 0.38 -10.18
C HIS A 197 3.12 1.09 -10.92
N TYR A 198 4.21 1.33 -10.22
CA TYR A 198 5.41 1.97 -10.75
C TYR A 198 6.64 1.26 -10.20
N LYS A 199 7.41 0.57 -11.05
CA LYS A 199 8.48 -0.35 -10.61
C LYS A 199 7.92 -1.31 -9.54
N ASN A 200 8.49 -1.32 -8.33
CA ASN A 200 8.00 -2.12 -7.19
C ASN A 200 7.13 -1.32 -6.21
N VAL A 201 6.55 -0.19 -6.65
CA VAL A 201 5.55 0.57 -5.90
C VAL A 201 4.15 0.08 -6.23
N PHE A 202 3.36 -0.17 -5.19
CA PHE A 202 1.97 -0.59 -5.24
C PHE A 202 1.15 0.38 -4.39
N GLY A 203 0.38 1.25 -5.03
CA GLY A 203 -0.55 2.16 -4.34
C GLY A 203 -1.99 1.72 -4.55
N SER A 204 -2.85 1.88 -3.54
CA SER A 204 -4.28 1.52 -3.64
C SER A 204 -5.14 2.25 -2.61
N TYR A 205 -6.43 2.38 -2.92
CA TYR A 205 -7.49 2.81 -2.01
C TYR A 205 -8.22 1.65 -1.31
N PHE A 206 -7.79 0.40 -1.54
CA PHE A 206 -8.45 -0.77 -0.97
C PHE A 206 -8.26 -0.84 0.54
N HIS A 207 -9.39 -0.84 1.24
CA HIS A 207 -9.48 -1.26 2.63
C HIS A 207 -9.90 -2.73 2.74
N GLY A 208 -9.79 -3.28 3.94
CA GLY A 208 -10.03 -4.70 4.19
C GLY A 208 -9.34 -5.19 5.46
N PRO A 209 -7.99 -5.20 5.54
CA PRO A 209 -6.99 -4.55 4.66
C PRO A 209 -6.62 -5.32 3.37
N ILE A 210 -6.03 -4.63 2.38
CA ILE A 210 -5.76 -5.16 1.02
C ILE A 210 -5.02 -6.52 1.02
N LEU A 211 -4.00 -6.71 1.85
CA LEU A 211 -3.19 -7.93 1.82
C LEU A 211 -3.89 -9.12 2.49
N SER A 212 -4.78 -8.87 3.45
CA SER A 212 -5.62 -9.92 4.03
C SER A 212 -6.59 -10.46 2.99
N ARG A 213 -7.14 -9.54 2.18
CA ARG A 213 -8.10 -9.88 1.14
C ARG A 213 -7.46 -10.49 -0.12
N ASN A 214 -6.18 -10.21 -0.34
CA ASN A 214 -5.41 -10.57 -1.53
C ASN A 214 -4.06 -11.18 -1.14
N ALA A 215 -4.08 -12.44 -0.68
CA ALA A 215 -2.87 -13.16 -0.29
C ALA A 215 -1.87 -13.30 -1.46
N ASN A 216 -2.35 -13.33 -2.70
CA ASN A 216 -1.54 -13.27 -3.91
C ASN A 216 -0.70 -11.99 -4.02
N LEU A 217 -1.27 -10.82 -3.70
CA LEU A 217 -0.51 -9.57 -3.66
C LEU A 217 0.50 -9.56 -2.51
N ALA A 218 0.14 -10.10 -1.35
CA ALA A 218 1.06 -10.22 -0.22
C ALA A 218 2.27 -11.11 -0.58
N TYR A 219 2.01 -12.26 -1.22
CA TYR A 219 3.04 -13.14 -1.75
C TYR A 219 3.93 -12.43 -2.77
N ARG A 220 3.34 -11.67 -3.71
CA ARG A 220 4.07 -10.90 -4.71
C ARG A 220 5.03 -9.89 -4.08
N LEU A 221 4.57 -9.08 -3.13
CA LEU A 221 5.40 -8.06 -2.47
C LEU A 221 6.59 -8.70 -1.75
N VAL A 222 6.33 -9.72 -0.94
CA VAL A 222 7.36 -10.37 -0.12
C VAL A 222 8.35 -11.16 -0.99
N SER A 223 7.86 -11.93 -1.96
CA SER A 223 8.73 -12.68 -2.87
C SER A 223 9.58 -11.76 -3.75
N THR A 224 9.05 -10.61 -4.16
CA THR A 224 9.81 -9.57 -4.89
C THR A 224 10.93 -9.02 -4.01
N ALA A 225 10.64 -8.66 -2.75
CA ALA A 225 11.66 -8.17 -1.82
C ALA A 225 12.77 -9.21 -1.57
N LEU A 226 12.39 -10.48 -1.35
CA LEU A 226 13.37 -11.57 -1.17
C LEU A 226 14.25 -11.77 -2.41
N LYS A 227 13.68 -11.74 -3.61
CA LYS A 227 14.42 -11.88 -4.86
C LYS A 227 15.32 -10.67 -5.16
N ASN A 228 14.91 -9.47 -4.75
CA ASN A 228 15.76 -8.28 -4.87
C ASN A 228 16.99 -8.41 -3.96
N LYS A 229 16.81 -8.90 -2.73
CA LYS A 229 17.88 -9.02 -1.73
C LYS A 229 18.82 -10.22 -1.95
N TYR A 230 18.27 -11.39 -2.27
CA TYR A 230 19.00 -12.66 -2.30
C TYR A 230 19.24 -13.22 -3.71
N GLY A 231 18.77 -12.52 -4.74
CA GLY A 231 18.98 -12.89 -6.15
C GLY A 231 17.70 -13.35 -6.84
N LYS A 232 17.59 -13.02 -8.14
CA LYS A 232 16.38 -13.26 -8.93
C LYS A 232 16.06 -14.75 -9.15
N ASP A 233 17.09 -15.60 -9.11
CA ASP A 233 17.00 -17.06 -9.25
C ASP A 233 16.62 -17.78 -7.95
N LEU A 234 16.33 -17.04 -6.87
CA LEU A 234 15.91 -17.61 -5.60
C LEU A 234 14.64 -18.47 -5.77
N SER A 235 14.76 -19.74 -5.41
CA SER A 235 13.61 -20.65 -5.33
C SER A 235 12.89 -20.44 -3.99
N LEU A 236 11.61 -20.09 -4.08
CA LEU A 236 10.72 -19.90 -2.94
C LEU A 236 9.59 -20.95 -2.99
N PRO A 237 9.04 -21.37 -1.84
CA PRO A 237 7.84 -22.21 -1.79
C PRO A 237 6.72 -21.62 -2.65
N ALA A 238 5.97 -22.46 -3.37
CA ALA A 238 4.93 -21.97 -4.26
C ALA A 238 3.77 -21.33 -3.47
N TYR A 239 3.06 -20.38 -4.10
CA TYR A 239 1.93 -19.69 -3.49
C TYR A 239 0.88 -20.68 -2.94
N GLU A 240 0.52 -21.69 -3.73
CA GLU A 240 -0.47 -22.71 -3.39
C GLU A 240 0.01 -23.67 -2.30
N GLU A 241 1.31 -23.74 -2.02
CA GLU A 241 1.84 -24.58 -0.95
C GLU A 241 1.69 -23.89 0.41
N ILE A 242 1.95 -22.58 0.46
CA ILE A 242 2.04 -21.85 1.72
C ILE A 242 0.79 -21.04 2.06
N LEU A 243 -0.05 -20.69 1.08
CA LEU A 243 -1.22 -19.81 1.24
C LEU A 243 -2.52 -20.43 0.69
N ASN A 244 -2.65 -21.76 0.70
CA ASN A 244 -3.86 -22.43 0.18
C ASN A 244 -5.14 -22.21 1.01
N LEU A 245 -5.04 -21.84 2.28
CA LEU A 245 -6.19 -21.58 3.15
C LEU A 245 -6.72 -20.15 2.97
N GLU A 246 -5.92 -19.28 2.36
CA GLU A 246 -6.07 -17.84 2.27
C GLU A 246 -6.70 -17.45 0.92
N GLN A 247 -7.76 -18.18 0.54
CA GLN A 247 -8.44 -17.98 -0.75
C GLN A 247 -9.37 -16.77 -0.71
N PRO A 248 -9.33 -15.88 -1.73
CA PRO A 248 -10.25 -14.76 -1.80
C PRO A 248 -11.67 -15.26 -2.10
N GLU A 249 -12.64 -14.87 -1.28
CA GLU A 249 -14.05 -15.17 -1.48
C GLU A 249 -14.74 -14.05 -2.27
N GLU A 250 -15.33 -14.27 -3.44
CA GLU A 250 -16.05 -13.20 -4.14
C GLU A 250 -17.42 -12.97 -3.49
N TYR A 251 -17.58 -11.81 -2.84
CA TYR A 251 -18.87 -11.34 -2.35
C TYR A 251 -19.36 -10.23 -3.28
N ALA A 252 -20.52 -10.42 -3.90
CA ALA A 252 -21.23 -9.36 -4.61
C ALA A 252 -22.31 -8.81 -3.67
N ASP A 253 -22.11 -7.63 -3.08
CA ASP A 253 -23.20 -7.00 -2.34
C ASP A 253 -24.24 -6.46 -3.35
N VAL A 254 -25.40 -7.11 -3.40
CA VAL A 254 -26.51 -6.79 -4.33
C VAL A 254 -27.31 -5.56 -3.85
N LYS A 255 -26.85 -4.85 -2.80
CA LYS A 255 -27.58 -3.72 -2.21
C LYS A 255 -26.82 -2.40 -2.31
N SER A 256 -26.87 -1.78 -3.48
CA SER A 256 -26.55 -0.35 -3.62
C SER A 256 -27.67 0.50 -2.99
N LYS A 257 -27.34 1.16 -1.87
CA LYS A 257 -28.04 2.28 -1.19
C LYS A 257 -29.54 2.08 -0.88
N ALA A 258 -29.87 2.10 0.42
CA ALA A 258 -31.18 2.55 0.84
C ALA A 258 -31.42 3.96 0.27
N LEU A 259 -32.53 4.15 -0.45
CA LEU A 259 -33.01 5.45 -0.89
C LEU A 259 -33.17 6.31 0.37
N THR A 260 -32.36 7.35 0.53
CA THR A 260 -32.72 8.44 1.44
C THR A 260 -33.85 9.21 0.77
N GLU A 261 -35.07 8.97 1.23
CA GLU A 261 -36.24 9.77 0.90
C GLU A 261 -35.96 11.24 1.26
N GLN A 262 -36.35 12.14 0.34
CA GLN A 262 -36.30 13.60 0.51
C GLN A 262 -37.35 14.09 1.51
#